data_AF-A0A3D0ZF65-F1
#
_entry.id   AF-A0A3D0ZF65-F1
#
_cell.length_a   1.000
_cell.length_b   1.000
_cell.length_c   1.000
_cell.angle_alpha   90.00
_cell.angle_beta   90.00
_cell.angle_gamma   90.00
#
_symmetry.space_group_name_H-M   'P 1'
#
loop_
_entity.id
_entity.type
_entity.pdbx_description
1 polymer ?
#
loop_
_entity_poly.entity_id
_entity_poly.type
_entity_poly.pdbx_seq_one_letter_code
_entity_poly.pdbx_strand_id
1 'polypeptide(L)'
;MDTGELSASLSSGGKRSRVRLPGTPRTAAGALFHAEATVLARQPARLWRWGLGFAAVPLTGLIQTFDSPVILLPVLLAAAIFSSTAAAGPLWQLRLAPSLDALLPISKQASRWVHVALPVLLMALWTTAGAGFFVLAGGFRPELLVVGAAAGGGLGAGMLRRAFRQPEDLTKLVYLMQLGRSGPAMLGTRIRGYVLSVFALVPLALGMLFNAPELLLMPAVVLNAVLLVIGVTTADRP
;
A
#
# COMPACT_ATOMS: atom_id res chain seq x y z
N MET A 1 -37.92 -2.80 -6.49
CA MET A 1 -36.85 -1.79 -6.29
C MET A 1 -37.22 -1.04 -5.02
N ASP A 2 -36.50 -1.32 -3.95
CA ASP A 2 -36.88 -0.89 -2.60
C ASP A 2 -36.50 0.57 -2.38
N THR A 3 -37.51 1.39 -2.11
CA THR A 3 -37.39 2.82 -1.80
C THR A 3 -36.54 3.08 -0.53
N GLY A 4 -36.32 2.04 0.29
CA GLY A 4 -35.40 2.05 1.42
C GLY A 4 -33.92 2.16 1.02
N GLU A 5 -33.48 1.55 -0.08
CA GLU A 5 -32.08 1.62 -0.53
C GLU A 5 -31.78 2.96 -1.24
N LEU A 6 -32.77 3.51 -1.93
CA LEU A 6 -32.72 4.85 -2.51
C LEU A 6 -32.71 5.94 -1.43
N SER A 7 -33.49 5.78 -0.36
CA SER A 7 -33.44 6.72 0.77
C SER A 7 -32.18 6.53 1.65
N ALA A 8 -31.61 5.33 1.74
CA ALA A 8 -30.32 5.11 2.40
C ALA A 8 -29.15 5.71 1.61
N SER A 9 -29.17 5.61 0.27
CA SER A 9 -28.15 6.24 -0.58
C SER A 9 -28.27 7.77 -0.62
N LEU A 10 -29.49 8.31 -0.61
CA LEU A 10 -29.76 9.76 -0.55
C LEU A 10 -29.59 10.36 0.86
N SER A 11 -29.91 9.63 1.93
CA SER A 11 -29.67 10.07 3.32
C SER A 11 -28.23 9.80 3.80
N SER A 12 -27.44 9.03 3.04
CA SER A 12 -25.97 9.04 3.12
C SER A 12 -25.37 10.34 2.56
N GLY A 13 -26.00 11.48 2.85
CA GLY A 13 -25.33 12.76 3.06
C GLY A 13 -24.37 12.69 4.26
N GLY A 14 -23.59 11.61 4.32
CA GLY A 14 -22.59 11.32 5.32
C GLY A 14 -21.68 12.51 5.41
N LYS A 15 -21.58 13.05 6.64
CA LYS A 15 -20.67 14.11 7.08
C LYS A 15 -19.50 14.25 6.11
N ARG A 16 -19.66 15.13 5.10
CA ARG A 16 -18.61 15.38 4.11
C ARG A 16 -17.47 16.00 4.89
N SER A 17 -16.48 15.18 5.21
CA SER A 17 -15.26 15.61 5.89
C SER A 17 -14.73 16.83 5.14
N ARG A 18 -14.75 18.00 5.81
CA ARG A 18 -14.29 19.28 5.26
C ARG A 18 -12.76 19.40 5.31
N VAL A 19 -12.04 18.27 5.36
CA VAL A 19 -10.60 18.27 5.33
C VAL A 19 -10.14 18.79 3.98
N ARG A 20 -9.47 19.95 4.03
CA ARG A 20 -8.78 20.59 2.93
C ARG A 20 -7.30 20.53 3.28
N LEU A 21 -6.50 19.96 2.38
CA LEU A 21 -5.05 20.05 2.52
C LEU A 21 -4.63 21.49 2.22
N PRO A 22 -3.67 22.05 2.99
CA PRO A 22 -3.12 23.36 2.72
C PRO A 22 -2.24 23.34 1.46
N GLY A 23 -2.31 24.41 0.67
CA GLY A 23 -1.47 24.62 -0.51
C GLY A 23 -2.25 24.69 -1.83
N THR A 24 -1.78 25.53 -2.74
CA THR A 24 -2.25 25.59 -4.12
C THR A 24 -1.23 24.91 -5.03
N PRO A 25 -1.59 23.81 -5.71
CA PRO A 25 -0.67 23.13 -6.60
C PRO A 25 -0.32 24.04 -7.79
N ARG A 26 0.98 24.18 -8.08
CA ARG A 26 1.50 25.00 -9.19
C ARG A 26 1.72 24.21 -10.48
N THR A 27 1.69 22.88 -10.41
CA THR A 27 1.91 21.97 -11.53
C THR A 27 0.75 20.98 -11.63
N ALA A 28 0.50 20.47 -12.84
CA ALA A 28 -0.55 19.47 -13.06
C ALA A 28 -0.29 18.18 -12.26
N ALA A 29 0.96 17.75 -12.15
CA ALA A 29 1.37 16.61 -11.32
C ALA A 29 1.13 16.86 -9.83
N GLY A 30 1.44 18.07 -9.34
CA GLY A 30 1.16 18.48 -7.96
C GLY A 30 -0.34 18.54 -7.67
N ALA A 31 -1.15 18.96 -8.64
CA ALA A 31 -2.61 19.00 -8.50
C ALA A 31 -3.21 17.60 -8.40
N LEU A 32 -2.71 16.67 -9.21
CA LEU A 32 -3.08 15.27 -9.15
C LEU A 32 -2.71 14.65 -7.80
N PHE A 33 -1.46 14.81 -7.36
CA PHE A 33 -1.01 14.32 -6.04
C PHE A 33 -1.83 14.92 -4.89
N HIS A 34 -2.09 16.23 -4.93
CA HIS A 34 -2.89 16.91 -3.92
C HIS A 34 -4.33 16.40 -3.90
N ALA A 35 -4.93 16.14 -5.08
CA ALA A 35 -6.25 15.54 -5.17
C ALA A 35 -6.27 14.14 -4.51
N GLU A 36 -5.29 13.27 -4.81
CA GLU A 36 -5.19 11.95 -4.18
C GLU A 36 -5.05 12.04 -2.66
N ALA A 37 -4.17 12.92 -2.20
CA ALA A 37 -3.95 13.14 -0.78
C ALA A 37 -5.21 13.66 -0.08
N THR A 38 -5.99 14.55 -0.73
CA THR A 38 -7.28 15.00 -0.17
C THR A 38 -8.32 13.89 -0.11
N VAL A 39 -8.36 12.98 -1.09
CA VAL A 39 -9.27 11.82 -1.08
C VAL A 39 -8.92 10.90 0.08
N LEU A 40 -7.63 10.61 0.28
CA LEU A 40 -7.15 9.83 1.42
C LEU A 40 -7.51 10.50 2.76
N ALA A 41 -7.25 11.81 2.88
CA ALA A 41 -7.52 12.59 4.09
C ALA A 41 -9.02 12.65 4.45
N ARG A 42 -9.91 12.51 3.46
CA ARG A 42 -11.36 12.45 3.65
C ARG A 42 -11.88 11.08 4.10
N GLN A 43 -11.02 10.07 4.22
CA GLN A 43 -11.39 8.72 4.65
C GLN A 43 -10.80 8.37 6.03
N PRO A 44 -11.26 9.02 7.11
CA PRO A 44 -10.68 8.86 8.44
C PRO A 44 -10.78 7.42 8.96
N ALA A 45 -11.83 6.68 8.61
CA ALA A 45 -11.97 5.28 9.01
C ALA A 45 -10.87 4.37 8.43
N ARG A 46 -10.34 4.68 7.24
CA ARG A 46 -9.25 3.91 6.63
C ARG A 46 -7.89 4.34 7.16
N LEU A 47 -7.69 5.64 7.36
CA LEU A 47 -6.50 6.15 8.07
C LEU A 47 -6.43 5.58 9.49
N TRP A 48 -7.56 5.45 10.17
CA TRP A 48 -7.65 4.79 11.46
C TRP A 48 -7.21 3.32 11.37
N ARG A 49 -7.70 2.54 10.39
CA ARG A 49 -7.26 1.15 10.19
C ARG A 49 -5.77 1.03 9.85
N TRP A 50 -5.24 1.96 9.05
CA TRP A 50 -3.81 2.05 8.76
C TRP A 50 -2.99 2.37 10.01
N GLY A 51 -3.46 3.29 10.85
CA GLY A 51 -2.87 3.61 12.15
C GLY A 51 -3.00 2.49 13.17
N LEU A 52 -4.10 1.74 13.17
CA LEU A 52 -4.27 0.55 14.01
C LEU A 52 -3.22 -0.52 13.70
N GLY A 53 -2.88 -0.71 12.42
CA GLY A 53 -1.77 -1.58 12.07
C GLY A 53 -0.44 -1.06 12.62
N PHE A 54 -0.23 0.26 12.64
CA PHE A 54 0.95 0.86 13.29
C PHE A 54 0.96 0.64 14.81
N ALA A 55 -0.20 0.67 15.46
CA ALA A 55 -0.32 0.40 16.90
C ALA A 55 0.10 -1.03 17.30
N ALA A 56 0.18 -1.96 16.34
CA ALA A 56 0.75 -3.29 16.59
C ALA A 56 2.27 -3.25 16.82
N VAL A 57 2.98 -2.23 16.32
CA VAL A 57 4.44 -2.06 16.48
C VAL A 57 4.84 -1.93 17.97
N PRO A 58 4.28 -1.00 18.76
CA PRO A 58 4.62 -0.93 20.19
C PRO A 58 4.15 -2.16 20.97
N LEU A 59 3.06 -2.82 20.56
CA LEU A 59 2.64 -4.09 21.16
C LEU A 59 3.69 -5.18 20.95
N THR A 60 4.33 -5.24 19.78
CA THR A 60 5.47 -6.15 19.56
C THR A 60 6.70 -5.76 20.40
N GLY A 61 6.91 -4.48 20.67
CA GLY A 61 7.94 -4.01 21.60
C GLY A 61 7.68 -4.42 23.06
N LEU A 62 6.43 -4.35 23.52
CA LEU A 62 6.04 -4.85 24.85
C LEU A 62 6.22 -6.37 24.99
N ILE A 63 6.15 -7.10 23.87
CA ILE A 63 6.39 -8.54 23.80
C ILE A 63 7.89 -8.85 23.65
N GLN A 64 8.79 -7.87 23.41
CA GLN A 64 10.25 -8.13 23.50
C GLN A 64 10.69 -8.61 24.88
N THR A 65 9.86 -8.45 25.90
CA THR A 65 10.00 -9.14 27.19
C THR A 65 10.02 -10.68 27.07
N PHE A 66 9.64 -11.25 25.92
CA PHE A 66 9.61 -12.70 25.64
C PHE A 66 10.78 -13.22 24.78
N ASP A 67 11.85 -12.44 24.57
CA ASP A 67 13.14 -12.87 23.97
C ASP A 67 13.13 -13.53 22.57
N SER A 68 11.97 -13.69 21.92
CA SER A 68 11.87 -14.43 20.64
C SER A 68 11.52 -13.53 19.45
N PRO A 69 12.49 -13.11 18.62
CA PRO A 69 12.24 -12.35 17.40
C PRO A 69 11.39 -13.13 16.38
N VAL A 70 11.35 -14.46 16.48
CA VAL A 70 10.58 -15.36 15.60
C VAL A 70 9.07 -15.15 15.71
N ILE A 71 8.56 -14.75 16.87
CA ILE A 71 7.12 -14.52 17.09
C ILE A 71 6.72 -13.09 16.71
N LEU A 72 7.61 -12.11 16.95
CA LEU A 72 7.36 -10.70 16.70
C LEU A 72 7.33 -10.36 15.20
N LEU A 73 8.18 -11.04 14.43
CA LEU A 73 8.38 -10.76 13.02
C LEU A 73 7.14 -11.07 12.17
N PRO A 74 6.46 -12.23 12.29
CA PRO A 74 5.20 -12.48 11.58
C PRO A 74 4.09 -11.47 11.91
N VAL A 75 4.00 -11.03 13.17
CA VAL A 75 2.99 -10.04 13.59
C VAL A 75 3.26 -8.69 12.93
N LEU A 76 4.51 -8.24 12.92
CA LEU A 76 4.92 -7.01 12.25
C LEU A 76 4.67 -7.08 10.73
N LEU A 77 5.01 -8.21 10.11
CA LEU A 77 4.78 -8.44 8.69
C LEU A 77 3.28 -8.44 8.36
N ALA A 78 2.46 -9.10 9.18
CA ALA A 78 1.01 -9.10 9.03
C ALA A 78 0.43 -7.69 9.21
N ALA A 79 0.92 -6.92 10.19
CA ALA A 79 0.52 -5.53 10.42
C ALA A 79 0.89 -4.61 9.23
N ALA A 80 2.06 -4.80 8.63
CA ALA A 80 2.48 -4.06 7.44
C ALA A 80 1.58 -4.38 6.23
N ILE A 81 1.26 -5.67 6.02
CA ILE A 81 0.36 -6.10 4.94
C ILE A 81 -1.07 -5.58 5.18
N PHE A 82 -1.57 -5.64 6.42
CA PHE A 82 -2.88 -5.13 6.81
C PHE A 82 -2.97 -3.61 6.64
N SER A 83 -1.94 -2.87 7.04
CA SER A 83 -1.89 -1.41 6.85
C SER A 83 -1.89 -1.05 5.36
N SER A 84 -1.13 -1.80 4.56
CA SER A 84 -1.10 -1.66 3.10
C SER A 84 -2.47 -1.96 2.46
N THR A 85 -3.20 -3.00 2.90
CA THR A 85 -4.56 -3.27 2.38
C THR A 85 -5.56 -2.21 2.80
N ALA A 86 -5.51 -1.74 4.05
CA ALA A 86 -6.40 -0.71 4.57
C ALA A 86 -6.26 0.60 3.79
N ALA A 87 -5.02 0.98 3.47
CA ALA A 87 -4.69 2.19 2.73
C ALA A 87 -4.91 2.09 1.22
N ALA A 88 -5.13 0.90 0.65
CA ALA A 88 -5.37 0.73 -0.80
C ALA A 88 -6.74 1.26 -1.27
N GLY A 89 -7.73 1.39 -0.38
CA GLY A 89 -9.10 1.78 -0.72
C GLY A 89 -9.31 3.13 -1.43
N PRO A 90 -8.67 4.22 -0.99
CA PRO A 90 -8.70 5.52 -1.66
C PRO A 90 -8.16 5.46 -3.09
N LEU A 91 -7.13 4.65 -3.35
CA LEU A 91 -6.59 4.45 -4.69
C LEU A 91 -7.59 3.77 -5.64
N TRP A 92 -8.47 2.91 -5.12
CA TRP A 92 -9.56 2.34 -5.92
C TRP A 92 -10.54 3.39 -6.42
N GLN A 93 -10.78 4.47 -5.65
CA GLN A 93 -11.68 5.53 -6.08
C GLN A 93 -11.05 6.39 -7.17
N LEU A 94 -9.73 6.60 -7.09
CA LEU A 94 -8.96 7.33 -8.10
C LEU A 94 -8.92 6.59 -9.44
N ARG A 95 -9.01 5.26 -9.41
CA ARG A 95 -9.16 4.44 -10.61
C ARG A 95 -10.42 4.70 -11.41
N LEU A 96 -11.50 5.22 -10.81
CA LEU A 96 -12.78 5.40 -11.49
C LEU A 96 -12.79 6.59 -12.48
N ALA A 97 -11.66 7.29 -12.62
CA ALA A 97 -11.55 8.54 -13.37
C ALA A 97 -10.41 8.54 -14.44
N PRO A 98 -10.23 7.49 -15.26
CA PRO A 98 -9.16 7.45 -16.26
C PRO A 98 -9.32 8.54 -17.34
N SER A 99 -10.55 9.00 -17.59
CA SER A 99 -10.83 10.12 -18.48
C SER A 99 -10.31 11.46 -17.94
N LEU A 100 -10.25 11.63 -16.62
CA LEU A 100 -9.67 12.84 -16.01
C LEU A 100 -8.15 12.88 -16.16
N ASP A 101 -7.48 11.72 -16.09
CA ASP A 101 -6.04 11.63 -16.34
C ASP A 101 -5.69 11.99 -17.79
N ALA A 102 -6.56 11.68 -18.75
CA ALA A 102 -6.39 12.03 -20.17
C ALA A 102 -6.55 13.54 -20.46
N LEU A 103 -7.22 14.28 -19.58
CA LEU A 103 -7.40 15.73 -19.71
C LEU A 103 -6.22 16.53 -19.14
N LEU A 104 -5.33 15.90 -18.37
CA LEU A 104 -4.16 16.56 -17.82
C LEU A 104 -3.06 16.70 -18.89
N PRO A 105 -2.36 17.85 -18.95
CA PRO A 105 -1.24 18.06 -19.86
C PRO A 105 0.03 17.34 -19.36
N ILE A 106 -0.05 16.02 -19.16
CA ILE A 106 1.01 15.19 -18.59
C ILE A 106 1.12 13.90 -19.40
N SER A 107 2.33 13.39 -19.59
CA SER A 107 2.53 12.07 -20.22
C SER A 107 1.94 10.94 -19.36
N LYS A 108 1.46 9.88 -20.01
CA LYS A 108 0.93 8.68 -19.31
C LYS A 108 1.93 8.11 -18.30
N GLN A 109 3.22 8.14 -18.63
CA GLN A 109 4.28 7.65 -17.75
C GLN A 109 4.42 8.52 -16.50
N ALA A 110 4.40 9.85 -16.65
CA ALA A 110 4.49 10.75 -15.51
C ALA A 110 3.25 10.66 -14.60
N SER A 111 2.05 10.52 -15.16
CA SER A 111 0.83 10.23 -14.37
C SER A 111 1.02 8.97 -13.51
N ARG A 112 1.49 7.85 -14.10
CA ARG A 112 1.74 6.61 -13.35
C ARG A 112 2.65 6.81 -12.14
N TRP A 113 3.73 7.55 -12.30
CA TRP A 113 4.66 7.84 -11.19
C TRP A 113 4.03 8.73 -10.11
N VAL A 114 3.17 9.68 -10.48
CA VAL A 114 2.43 10.50 -9.51
C VAL A 114 1.49 9.64 -8.66
N HIS A 115 0.76 8.72 -9.29
CA HIS A 115 -0.15 7.80 -8.58
C HIS A 115 0.56 6.78 -7.69
N VAL A 116 1.85 6.54 -7.96
CA VAL A 116 2.72 5.67 -7.15
C VAL A 116 3.32 6.43 -5.97
N ALA A 117 3.50 7.75 -6.10
CA ALA A 117 4.16 8.56 -5.09
C ALA A 117 3.44 8.50 -3.75
N LEU A 118 2.11 8.69 -3.72
CA LEU A 118 1.36 8.69 -2.45
C LEU A 118 1.41 7.32 -1.72
N PRO A 119 1.16 6.17 -2.38
CA PRO A 119 1.31 4.85 -1.75
C PRO A 119 2.73 4.58 -1.23
N VAL A 120 3.74 4.95 -2.00
CA VAL A 120 5.15 4.76 -1.63
C VAL A 120 5.50 5.63 -0.43
N LEU A 121 5.14 6.90 -0.43
CA LEU A 121 5.42 7.81 0.68
C LEU A 121 4.70 7.36 1.96
N LEU A 122 3.43 6.95 1.85
CA LEU A 122 2.66 6.48 2.99
C LEU A 122 3.28 5.22 3.60
N MET A 123 3.66 4.25 2.77
CA MET A 123 4.24 3.01 3.25
C MET A 123 5.70 3.14 3.70
N ALA A 124 6.50 4.00 3.05
CA ALA A 124 7.84 4.36 3.49
C ALA A 124 7.80 5.04 4.85
N LEU A 125 6.88 5.99 5.06
CA LEU A 125 6.70 6.61 6.36
C LEU A 125 6.31 5.57 7.43
N TRP A 126 5.35 4.70 7.13
CA TRP A 126 4.89 3.66 8.06
C TRP A 126 6.01 2.68 8.45
N THR A 127 6.76 2.17 7.47
CA THR A 127 7.83 1.19 7.69
C THR A 127 9.06 1.82 8.34
N THR A 128 9.41 3.06 7.99
CA THR A 128 10.51 3.80 8.62
C THR A 128 10.16 4.14 10.06
N ALA A 129 8.93 4.57 10.34
CA ALA A 129 8.47 4.82 11.71
C ALA A 129 8.46 3.52 12.53
N GLY A 130 8.05 2.40 11.93
CA GLY A 130 8.09 1.08 12.56
C GLY A 130 9.53 0.64 12.89
N ALA A 131 10.44 0.73 11.93
CA ALA A 131 11.86 0.48 12.14
C ALA A 131 12.48 1.43 13.18
N GLY A 132 12.09 2.71 13.15
CA GLY A 132 12.57 3.72 14.09
C GLY A 132 12.16 3.44 15.52
N PHE A 133 10.96 2.91 15.74
CA PHE A 133 10.56 2.45 17.06
C PHE A 133 11.53 1.38 17.61
N PHE A 134 11.93 0.41 16.79
CA PHE A 134 12.87 -0.64 17.17
C PHE A 134 14.30 -0.14 17.38
N VAL A 135 14.75 0.83 16.57
CA VAL A 135 16.06 1.48 16.75
C VAL A 135 16.08 2.30 18.05
N LEU A 136 15.03 3.07 18.32
CA LEU A 136 14.91 3.88 19.54
C LEU A 136 14.74 3.01 20.80
N ALA A 137 14.17 1.82 20.68
CA ALA A 137 14.15 0.83 21.75
C ALA A 137 15.54 0.24 22.07
N GLY A 138 16.59 0.57 21.30
CA GLY A 138 17.98 0.21 21.57
C GLY A 138 18.38 -1.19 21.12
N GLY A 139 17.47 -1.98 20.54
CA GLY A 139 17.75 -3.36 20.10
C GLY A 139 18.36 -3.47 18.71
N PHE A 140 18.34 -2.40 17.91
CA PHE A 140 18.67 -2.45 16.48
C PHE A 140 19.50 -1.26 16.02
N ARG A 141 20.25 -1.48 14.95
CA ARG A 141 21.12 -0.47 14.34
C ARG A 141 20.36 0.52 13.43
N PRO A 142 20.83 1.78 13.29
CA PRO A 142 20.10 2.83 12.57
C PRO A 142 19.95 2.58 11.06
N GLU A 143 20.78 1.73 10.45
CA GLU A 143 20.67 1.36 9.04
C GLU A 143 19.32 0.67 8.74
N LEU A 144 18.64 0.12 9.77
CA LEU A 144 17.30 -0.43 9.66
C LEU A 144 16.26 0.61 9.20
N LEU A 145 16.49 1.91 9.45
CA LEU A 145 15.64 2.99 8.95
C LEU A 145 15.64 3.04 7.43
N VAL A 146 16.82 2.89 6.81
CA VAL A 146 16.98 2.90 5.35
C VAL A 146 16.37 1.64 4.74
N VAL A 147 16.58 0.49 5.36
CA VAL A 147 15.96 -0.78 4.94
C VAL A 147 14.43 -0.70 5.07
N GLY A 148 13.91 -0.09 6.14
CA GLY A 148 12.50 0.20 6.35
C GLY A 148 11.94 1.08 5.24
N ALA A 149 12.56 2.23 4.99
CA ALA A 149 12.15 3.14 3.92
C ALA A 149 12.12 2.45 2.54
N ALA A 150 13.13 1.62 2.23
CA ALA A 150 13.18 0.83 1.02
C ALA A 150 12.01 -0.18 0.95
N ALA A 151 11.75 -0.92 2.02
CA ALA A 151 10.61 -1.85 2.11
C ALA A 151 9.26 -1.15 1.88
N GLY A 152 9.12 0.09 2.35
CA GLY A 152 7.96 0.92 2.07
C GLY A 152 7.71 1.17 0.58
N GLY A 153 8.77 1.28 -0.23
CA GLY A 153 8.67 1.36 -1.69
C GLY A 153 8.02 0.13 -2.31
N GLY A 154 8.48 -1.07 -1.95
CA GLY A 154 7.90 -2.32 -2.44
C GLY A 154 6.48 -2.58 -1.89
N LEU A 155 6.19 -2.16 -0.66
CA LEU A 155 4.83 -2.20 -0.11
C LEU A 155 3.87 -1.23 -0.82
N GLY A 156 4.33 -0.04 -1.16
CA GLY A 156 3.59 0.93 -1.98
C GLY A 156 3.28 0.38 -3.37
N ALA A 157 4.24 -0.30 -3.99
CA ALA A 157 4.05 -1.01 -5.26
C ALA A 157 3.02 -2.13 -5.17
N GLY A 158 3.07 -2.94 -4.09
CA GLY A 158 2.06 -3.95 -3.80
C GLY A 158 0.67 -3.36 -3.57
N MET A 159 0.59 -2.23 -2.86
CA MET A 159 -0.65 -1.47 -2.63
C MET A 159 -1.25 -0.96 -3.95
N LEU A 160 -0.43 -0.40 -4.83
CA LEU A 160 -0.84 0.03 -6.17
C LEU A 160 -1.40 -1.15 -6.98
N ARG A 161 -0.69 -2.28 -7.00
CA ARG A 161 -1.13 -3.45 -7.77
C ARG A 161 -2.42 -4.06 -7.25
N ARG A 162 -2.67 -3.97 -5.93
CA ARG A 162 -3.95 -4.35 -5.32
C ARG A 162 -5.05 -3.36 -5.70
N ALA A 163 -4.76 -2.06 -5.76
CA ALA A 163 -5.72 -1.01 -6.08
C ALA A 163 -6.15 -0.97 -7.56
N PHE A 164 -5.20 -1.21 -8.46
CA PHE A 164 -5.42 -1.13 -9.91
C PHE A 164 -5.70 -2.49 -10.57
N ARG A 165 -6.14 -3.47 -9.79
CA ARG A 165 -6.47 -4.82 -10.30
C ARG A 165 -7.63 -4.77 -11.31
N GLN A 166 -7.42 -5.22 -12.56
CA GLN A 166 -8.54 -5.36 -13.52
C GLN A 166 -9.72 -6.12 -12.89
N PRO A 167 -10.98 -5.64 -13.08
CA PRO A 167 -12.13 -6.37 -12.58
C PRO A 167 -12.10 -7.72 -13.29
N GLU A 168 -12.14 -8.81 -12.54
CA GLU A 168 -12.15 -10.13 -13.16
C GLU A 168 -13.45 -10.26 -13.95
N ASP A 169 -13.33 -10.57 -15.24
CA ASP A 169 -14.51 -10.84 -16.06
C ASP A 169 -15.13 -12.16 -15.59
N LEU A 170 -16.10 -12.04 -14.69
CA LEU A 170 -16.81 -13.16 -14.08
C LEU A 170 -17.47 -14.03 -15.15
N THR A 171 -17.80 -13.47 -16.32
CA THR A 171 -18.35 -14.19 -17.47
C THR A 171 -17.33 -15.18 -18.03
N LYS A 172 -16.08 -14.72 -18.22
CA LYS A 172 -14.94 -15.57 -18.62
C LYS A 172 -14.62 -16.62 -17.56
N LEU A 173 -14.84 -16.28 -16.28
CA LEU A 173 -14.65 -17.20 -15.17
C LEU A 173 -15.71 -18.32 -15.15
N VAL A 174 -16.99 -18.00 -15.35
CA VAL A 174 -18.07 -19.00 -15.45
C VAL A 174 -17.80 -19.93 -16.63
N TYR A 175 -17.35 -19.40 -17.76
CA TYR A 175 -16.95 -20.19 -18.92
C TYR A 175 -15.75 -21.12 -18.62
N LEU A 176 -14.71 -20.63 -17.94
CA LEU A 176 -13.54 -21.43 -17.55
C LEU A 176 -13.86 -22.47 -16.46
N MET A 177 -14.80 -22.17 -15.56
CA MET A 177 -15.34 -23.13 -14.58
C MET A 177 -16.14 -24.25 -15.27
N GLN A 178 -16.94 -23.92 -16.27
CA GLN A 178 -17.67 -24.91 -17.09
C GLN A 178 -16.71 -25.81 -17.90
N LEU A 179 -15.55 -25.31 -18.31
CA LEU A 179 -14.49 -26.10 -18.96
C LEU A 179 -13.57 -26.88 -17.99
N GLY A 180 -13.80 -26.82 -16.67
CA GLY A 180 -12.95 -27.49 -15.68
C GLY A 180 -11.53 -26.92 -15.56
N ARG A 181 -11.28 -25.70 -16.05
CA ARG A 181 -9.95 -25.04 -16.12
C ARG A 181 -9.79 -23.86 -15.15
N SER A 182 -10.56 -23.82 -14.07
CA SER A 182 -10.72 -22.62 -13.22
C SER A 182 -9.60 -22.30 -12.23
N GLY A 183 -8.63 -23.20 -12.01
CA GLY A 183 -7.65 -23.09 -10.91
C GLY A 183 -6.62 -21.94 -11.03
N PRO A 184 -5.84 -21.82 -12.13
CA PRO A 184 -4.67 -20.92 -12.13
C PRO A 184 -4.99 -19.45 -12.40
N ALA A 185 -6.06 -19.16 -13.14
CA ALA A 185 -6.36 -17.80 -13.61
C ALA A 185 -6.89 -16.88 -12.49
N MET A 186 -7.67 -17.41 -11.54
CA MET A 186 -8.22 -16.64 -10.40
C MET A 186 -7.17 -16.26 -9.36
N LEU A 187 -6.27 -17.20 -9.05
CA LEU A 187 -5.26 -17.01 -8.01
C LEU A 187 -4.14 -16.09 -8.50
N GLY A 188 -3.78 -16.20 -9.79
CA GLY A 188 -2.68 -15.44 -10.38
C GLY A 188 -2.83 -13.92 -10.26
N THR A 189 -4.03 -13.35 -10.38
CA THR A 189 -4.21 -11.88 -10.32
C THR A 189 -4.27 -11.35 -8.89
N ARG A 190 -4.89 -12.10 -7.96
CA ARG A 190 -5.08 -11.68 -6.57
C ARG A 190 -3.79 -11.79 -5.76
N ILE A 191 -3.03 -12.86 -6.00
CA ILE A 191 -1.80 -13.19 -5.28
C ILE A 191 -0.66 -12.21 -5.62
N ARG A 192 -0.63 -11.69 -6.85
CA ARG A 192 0.45 -10.82 -7.36
C ARG A 192 0.75 -9.58 -6.53
N GLY A 193 -0.27 -8.95 -5.93
CA GLY A 193 -0.07 -7.77 -5.07
C GLY A 193 0.34 -8.11 -3.63
N TYR A 194 0.00 -9.30 -3.15
CA TYR A 194 0.44 -9.79 -1.84
C TYR A 194 1.89 -10.30 -1.91
N VAL A 195 2.21 -11.04 -2.96
CA VAL A 195 3.56 -11.57 -3.21
C VAL A 195 4.59 -10.44 -3.27
N LEU A 196 4.33 -9.36 -4.01
CA LEU A 196 5.21 -8.18 -4.02
C LEU A 196 5.46 -7.62 -2.62
N SER A 197 4.40 -7.51 -1.81
CA SER A 197 4.53 -6.99 -0.45
C SER A 197 5.28 -7.91 0.49
N VAL A 198 5.12 -9.24 0.35
CA VAL A 198 5.88 -10.21 1.13
C VAL A 198 7.36 -10.11 0.75
N PHE A 199 7.69 -10.11 -0.54
CA PHE A 199 9.08 -9.96 -1.01
C PHE A 199 9.71 -8.63 -0.59
N ALA A 200 8.94 -7.53 -0.62
CA ALA A 200 9.41 -6.21 -0.17
C ALA A 200 9.87 -6.21 1.29
N LEU A 201 9.23 -7.03 2.12
CA LEU A 201 9.50 -7.14 3.54
C LEU A 201 10.62 -8.12 3.89
N VAL A 202 11.03 -9.02 2.98
CA VAL A 202 12.06 -10.04 3.26
C VAL A 202 13.37 -9.40 3.75
N PRO A 203 13.95 -8.37 3.11
CA PRO A 203 15.20 -7.78 3.58
C PRO A 203 15.05 -7.12 4.96
N LEU A 204 13.91 -6.48 5.22
CA LEU A 204 13.60 -5.90 6.53
C LEU A 204 13.53 -6.98 7.60
N ALA A 205 12.85 -8.09 7.29
CA ALA A 205 12.73 -9.24 8.16
C ALA A 205 14.11 -9.87 8.49
N LEU A 206 14.94 -10.09 7.47
CA LEU A 206 16.29 -10.64 7.67
C LEU A 206 17.18 -9.66 8.46
N GLY A 207 17.04 -8.36 8.22
CA GLY A 207 17.78 -7.32 8.96
C GLY A 207 17.43 -7.30 10.44
N MET A 208 16.16 -7.54 10.78
CA MET A 208 15.72 -7.69 12.16
C MET A 208 16.11 -9.05 12.76
N LEU A 209 16.07 -10.13 11.99
CA LEU A 209 16.39 -11.46 12.51
C LEU A 209 17.87 -11.63 12.85
N PHE A 210 18.76 -11.12 11.99
CA PHE A 210 20.22 -11.25 12.15
C PHE A 210 20.86 -10.04 12.83
N ASN A 211 20.10 -8.97 13.10
CA ASN A 211 20.60 -7.70 13.61
C ASN A 211 21.79 -7.12 12.79
N ALA A 212 21.84 -7.43 11.49
CA ALA A 212 22.89 -7.02 10.56
C ALA A 212 22.29 -6.26 9.35
N PRO A 213 21.57 -5.14 9.56
CA PRO A 213 20.90 -4.41 8.49
C PRO A 213 21.87 -3.82 7.44
N GLU A 214 23.13 -3.59 7.80
CA GLU A 214 24.16 -3.05 6.92
C GLU A 214 24.46 -3.94 5.69
N LEU A 215 24.50 -5.27 5.89
CA LEU A 215 24.74 -6.25 4.83
C LEU A 215 23.56 -6.30 3.84
N LEU A 216 22.38 -5.92 4.30
CA LEU A 216 21.13 -5.99 3.56
C LEU A 216 20.73 -4.66 2.95
N LEU A 217 21.44 -3.57 3.20
CA LEU A 217 21.07 -2.23 2.73
C LEU A 217 21.02 -2.18 1.19
N MET A 218 22.11 -2.55 0.52
CA MET A 218 22.16 -2.58 -0.94
C MET A 218 21.15 -3.58 -1.54
N PRO A 219 21.08 -4.84 -1.10
CA PRO A 219 20.05 -5.78 -1.55
C PRO A 219 18.61 -5.28 -1.35
N ALA A 220 18.31 -4.65 -0.20
CA ALA A 220 16.99 -4.13 0.12
C ALA A 220 16.58 -3.00 -0.82
N VAL A 221 17.49 -2.06 -1.07
CA VAL A 221 17.24 -0.94 -1.98
C VAL A 221 17.04 -1.43 -3.40
N VAL A 222 17.92 -2.30 -3.90
CA VAL A 222 17.83 -2.85 -5.26
C VAL A 222 16.55 -3.67 -5.44
N LEU A 223 16.25 -4.60 -4.52
CA LEU A 223 15.04 -5.42 -4.59
C LEU A 223 13.79 -4.54 -4.59
N ASN A 224 13.68 -3.60 -3.66
CA ASN A 224 12.48 -2.77 -3.56
C ASN A 224 12.35 -1.78 -4.71
N ALA A 225 13.46 -1.29 -5.29
CA ALA A 225 13.44 -0.51 -6.52
C ALA A 225 12.93 -1.35 -7.70
N VAL A 226 13.38 -2.61 -7.83
CA VAL A 226 12.89 -3.53 -8.87
C VAL A 226 11.41 -3.84 -8.68
N LEU A 227 10.97 -4.15 -7.45
CA LEU A 227 9.56 -4.40 -7.14
C LEU A 227 8.70 -3.17 -7.42
N LEU A 228 9.22 -1.96 -7.16
CA LEU A 228 8.57 -0.70 -7.50
C LEU A 228 8.40 -0.55 -9.00
N VAL A 229 9.48 -0.72 -9.78
CA VAL A 229 9.43 -0.65 -11.26
C VAL A 229 8.44 -1.68 -11.81
N ILE A 230 8.46 -2.92 -11.31
CA ILE A 230 7.49 -3.96 -11.69
C ILE A 230 6.06 -3.51 -11.33
N GLY A 231 5.85 -2.96 -10.15
CA GLY A 231 4.54 -2.45 -9.72
C GLY A 231 4.01 -1.33 -10.61
N VAL A 232 4.87 -0.38 -11.00
CA VAL A 232 4.50 0.74 -11.89
C VAL A 232 4.24 0.29 -13.33
N THR A 233 5.08 -0.63 -13.86
CA THR A 233 5.03 -1.04 -15.27
C THR A 233 3.96 -2.09 -15.56
N THR A 234 3.68 -2.97 -14.60
CA THR A 234 2.71 -4.07 -14.75
C THR A 234 1.35 -3.78 -14.10
N ALA A 235 1.16 -2.60 -13.53
CA ALA A 235 -0.18 -2.16 -13.13
C ALA A 235 -0.98 -1.84 -14.40
N ASP A 236 -1.89 -2.75 -14.75
CA ASP A 236 -2.80 -2.60 -15.88
C ASP A 236 -3.81 -1.48 -15.64
N ARG A 237 -3.39 -0.23 -15.87
CA ARG A 237 -4.32 0.87 -16.15
C ARG A 237 -4.57 0.96 -17.66
N PRO A 238 -5.80 1.29 -18.10
CA PRO A 238 -6.03 1.77 -19.47
C PRO A 238 -5.21 3.06 -19.76
#